data_AF-A0A969LR83-F1
#
_entry.id   AF-A0A969LR83-F1
#
_cell.length_a   1.000
_cell.length_b   1.000
_cell.length_c   1.000
_cell.angle_alpha   90.00
_cell.angle_beta   90.00
_cell.angle_gamma   90.00
#
_symmetry.space_group_name_H-M   'P 1'
#
loop_
_entity.id
_entity.type
_entity.pdbx_description
1 polymer ?
#
loop_
_entity_poly.entity_id
_entity_poly.type
_entity_poly.pdbx_seq_one_letter_code
_entity_poly.pdbx_strand_id
1 'polypeptide(L)'
;MSHPLDAIPPHGGHLINRVCPPSQREEFLDKAGHLPRVQLDDRAFSDLVMIAIGGFSPLTGFMEQADYDRVVNEMHLINGLPWSIPITLSVTEEVAAPLKEGGLIRLDDFTGRFVGVLELTQKYQYDKLHEALHVYRTNEEQHPGVQVVYNQGAVNLAGSVWLLQRDSDPRFPSYQIDPAESRVLFKDKGWKTIVGFQTRNPIHRAHEYIIKCALETVDGLFLHPLVGATKEDDIPADVRMRCYEIILEHYFPKDRVILAINPAAMRYAGPREAIFHALVRKNYGCTHFIVGRDHAGVGDYYGTYDAQYIFDEFDSAALGITPMKFEHAFYCLRTQQMATTKTSPSSREERVHLSGTKVREMLRRGELPPPQFSRPEVAAELASAMQIKELSYDI
;
A
#
# COMPACT_ATOMS: atom_id res chain seq x y z
N MET A 1 5.54 -34.80 -3.06
CA MET A 1 4.15 -34.60 -2.61
C MET A 1 3.67 -33.32 -3.28
N SER A 2 2.58 -33.37 -4.05
CA SER A 2 2.07 -32.21 -4.79
C SER A 2 1.60 -31.14 -3.79
N HIS A 3 2.32 -30.03 -3.67
CA HIS A 3 1.77 -28.84 -3.01
C HIS A 3 0.47 -28.48 -3.74
N PRO A 4 -0.70 -28.47 -3.06
CA PRO A 4 -1.91 -27.96 -3.67
C PRO A 4 -1.65 -26.51 -4.05
N LEU A 5 -1.82 -26.20 -5.35
CA LEU A 5 -1.48 -24.92 -5.96
C LEU A 5 -2.18 -23.76 -5.24
N ASP A 6 -1.42 -22.72 -4.92
CA ASP A 6 -1.97 -21.43 -4.50
C ASP A 6 -3.05 -20.96 -5.49
N ALA A 7 -3.99 -20.14 -5.02
CA ALA A 7 -5.02 -19.53 -5.88
C ALA A 7 -4.42 -18.75 -7.07
N ILE A 8 -3.22 -18.19 -6.88
CA ILE A 8 -2.46 -17.46 -7.89
C ILE A 8 -0.95 -17.51 -7.57
N PRO A 9 -0.05 -17.65 -8.56
CA PRO A 9 1.38 -17.54 -8.29
C PRO A 9 1.76 -16.11 -7.85
N PRO A 10 2.79 -15.95 -7.00
CA PRO A 10 3.44 -14.66 -6.75
C PRO A 10 3.88 -13.98 -8.05
N HIS A 11 4.03 -12.66 -8.03
CA HIS A 11 4.57 -11.94 -9.17
C HIS A 11 6.05 -12.33 -9.39
N GLY A 12 6.38 -12.72 -10.62
CA GLY A 12 7.66 -13.38 -10.94
C GLY A 12 7.73 -14.88 -10.62
N GLY A 13 6.63 -15.51 -10.20
CA GLY A 13 6.50 -16.96 -10.02
C GLY A 13 6.97 -17.50 -8.67
N HIS A 14 7.78 -16.74 -7.93
CA HIS A 14 8.31 -17.14 -6.63
C HIS A 14 8.12 -16.02 -5.60
N LEU A 15 7.69 -16.39 -4.39
CA LEU A 15 7.58 -15.45 -3.29
C LEU A 15 8.97 -15.27 -2.66
N ILE A 16 9.46 -14.05 -2.68
CA ILE A 16 10.75 -13.71 -2.08
C ILE A 16 10.63 -13.76 -0.55
N ASN A 17 11.68 -14.26 0.10
CA ASN A 17 11.86 -14.13 1.55
C ASN A 17 13.30 -13.65 1.80
N ARG A 18 13.43 -12.44 2.35
CA ARG A 18 14.70 -11.89 2.80
C ARG A 18 14.70 -11.60 4.30
N VAL A 19 13.84 -12.25 5.08
CA VAL A 19 14.01 -12.30 6.54
C VAL A 19 15.12 -13.30 6.85
N CYS A 20 16.13 -12.88 7.62
CA CYS A 20 17.26 -13.73 7.94
C CYS A 20 16.83 -14.99 8.71
N PRO A 21 17.29 -16.19 8.32
CA PRO A 21 17.28 -17.33 9.22
C PRO A 21 18.22 -17.07 10.42
N PRO A 22 18.03 -17.78 11.55
CA PRO A 22 18.79 -17.54 12.78
C PRO A 22 20.31 -17.50 12.59
N SER A 23 20.89 -18.43 11.82
CA SER A 23 22.34 -18.49 11.58
C SER A 23 22.87 -17.29 10.79
N GLN A 24 22.14 -16.83 9.78
CA GLN A 24 22.54 -15.66 8.98
C GLN A 24 22.39 -14.37 9.80
N ARG A 25 21.35 -14.30 10.65
CA ARG A 25 21.16 -13.19 11.57
C ARG A 25 22.33 -13.06 12.53
N GLU A 26 22.76 -14.16 13.16
CA GLU A 26 23.93 -14.18 14.05
C GLU A 26 25.19 -13.71 13.32
N GLU A 27 25.44 -14.21 12.11
CA GLU A 27 26.58 -13.77 11.30
C GLU A 27 26.59 -12.25 11.04
N PHE A 28 25.43 -11.66 10.73
CA PHE A 28 25.33 -10.21 10.54
C PHE A 28 25.47 -9.42 11.84
N LEU A 29 24.97 -9.94 12.96
CA LEU A 29 25.14 -9.33 14.28
C LEU A 29 26.61 -9.30 14.70
N ASP A 30 27.37 -10.38 14.45
CA ASP A 30 28.80 -10.46 14.74
C ASP A 30 29.62 -9.44 13.94
N LYS A 31 29.20 -9.14 12.70
CA LYS A 31 29.83 -8.14 11.83
C LYS A 31 29.40 -6.70 12.16
N ALA A 32 28.32 -6.50 12.91
CA ALA A 32 27.62 -5.21 13.04
C ALA A 32 28.49 -4.04 13.50
N GLY A 33 29.52 -4.31 14.32
CA GLY A 33 30.46 -3.30 14.81
C GLY A 33 31.41 -2.75 13.74
N HIS A 34 31.61 -3.47 12.64
CA HIS A 34 32.60 -3.18 11.61
C HIS A 34 31.99 -2.75 10.27
N LEU A 35 30.68 -2.91 10.10
CA LEU A 35 29.99 -2.51 8.87
C LEU A 35 29.79 -0.99 8.83
N PRO A 36 29.95 -0.35 7.65
CA PRO A 36 29.45 1.00 7.44
C PRO A 36 27.93 1.04 7.65
N ARG A 37 27.42 2.19 8.10
CA ARG A 37 26.03 2.34 8.53
C ARG A 37 25.29 3.33 7.65
N VAL A 38 24.06 2.99 7.32
CA VAL A 38 23.08 3.88 6.67
C VAL A 38 21.83 3.87 7.52
N GLN A 39 21.36 5.07 7.91
CA GLN A 39 20.08 5.21 8.60
C GLN A 39 18.95 5.28 7.57
N LEU A 40 17.92 4.48 7.78
CA LEU A 40 16.71 4.45 6.98
C LEU A 40 15.69 5.46 7.52
N ASP A 41 15.03 6.16 6.62
CA ASP A 41 13.77 6.83 6.94
C ASP A 41 12.61 5.81 7.01
N ASP A 42 11.44 6.27 7.44
CA ASP A 42 10.25 5.41 7.61
C ASP A 42 9.82 4.73 6.30
N ARG A 43 9.99 5.41 5.15
CA ARG A 43 9.61 4.87 3.84
C ARG A 43 10.58 3.79 3.40
N ALA A 44 11.88 4.03 3.51
CA ALA A 44 12.93 3.07 3.17
C ALA A 44 12.90 1.85 4.10
N PHE A 45 12.58 2.04 5.38
CA PHE A 45 12.34 0.93 6.31
C PHE A 45 11.10 0.12 5.92
N SER A 46 9.99 0.78 5.58
CA SER A 46 8.78 0.10 5.07
C SER A 46 9.08 -0.70 3.80
N ASP A 47 9.89 -0.15 2.89
CA ASP A 47 10.28 -0.82 1.66
C ASP A 47 11.21 -2.02 1.92
N LEU A 48 12.17 -1.91 2.83
CA LEU A 48 12.99 -3.04 3.30
C LEU A 48 12.10 -4.18 3.82
N VAL A 49 11.12 -3.86 4.67
CA VAL A 49 10.17 -4.86 5.19
C VAL A 49 9.37 -5.49 4.06
N MET A 50 8.83 -4.69 3.14
CA MET A 50 8.02 -5.19 2.03
C MET A 50 8.80 -6.07 1.05
N ILE A 51 10.08 -5.77 0.81
CA ILE A 51 11.00 -6.66 0.08
C ILE A 51 11.19 -7.96 0.87
N ALA A 52 11.50 -7.85 2.17
CA ALA A 52 11.88 -8.99 2.98
C ALA A 52 10.76 -10.01 3.21
N ILE A 53 9.52 -9.56 3.36
CA ILE A 53 8.37 -10.46 3.53
C ILE A 53 7.81 -10.97 2.20
N GLY A 54 8.37 -10.54 1.06
CA GLY A 54 7.93 -10.93 -0.27
C GLY A 54 6.75 -10.13 -0.83
N GLY A 55 6.30 -9.09 -0.12
CA GLY A 55 5.24 -8.19 -0.58
C GLY A 55 5.61 -7.49 -1.89
N PHE A 56 6.90 -7.24 -2.10
CA PHE A 56 7.48 -6.68 -3.32
C PHE A 56 8.14 -7.71 -4.25
N SER A 57 7.80 -8.99 -4.16
CA SER A 57 8.28 -9.99 -5.13
C SER A 57 8.01 -9.52 -6.57
N PRO A 58 8.98 -9.62 -7.49
CA PRO A 58 10.21 -10.43 -7.40
C PRO A 58 11.42 -9.70 -6.81
N LEU A 59 11.29 -8.46 -6.31
CA LEU A 59 12.43 -7.71 -5.81
C LEU A 59 13.09 -8.42 -4.64
N THR A 60 14.41 -8.49 -4.68
CA THR A 60 15.25 -9.03 -3.61
C THR A 60 16.04 -7.96 -2.86
N GLY A 61 15.87 -6.70 -3.25
CA GLY A 61 16.70 -5.60 -2.83
C GLY A 61 16.24 -4.28 -3.42
N PHE A 62 16.97 -3.22 -3.11
CA PHE A 62 16.76 -1.91 -3.74
C PHE A 62 17.27 -1.96 -5.19
N MET A 63 16.53 -1.32 -6.09
CA MET A 63 16.72 -1.44 -7.54
C MET A 63 18.10 -0.97 -7.98
N GLU A 64 18.72 -1.75 -8.86
CA GLU A 64 19.85 -1.30 -9.67
C GLU A 64 19.36 -0.34 -10.77
N GLN A 65 20.29 0.42 -11.34
CA GLN A 65 19.99 1.49 -12.28
C GLN A 65 19.18 1.01 -13.49
N ALA A 66 19.47 -0.18 -14.03
CA ALA A 66 18.77 -0.71 -15.19
C ALA A 66 17.29 -1.01 -14.90
N ASP A 67 16.98 -1.57 -13.73
CA ASP A 67 15.59 -1.77 -13.29
C ASP A 67 14.92 -0.42 -13.00
N TYR A 68 15.62 0.48 -12.30
CA TYR A 68 15.13 1.81 -12.00
C TYR A 68 14.73 2.58 -13.26
N ASP A 69 15.63 2.70 -14.23
CA ASP A 69 15.41 3.46 -15.47
C ASP A 69 14.23 2.87 -16.24
N ARG A 70 14.15 1.53 -16.31
CA ARG A 70 13.06 0.86 -17.04
C ARG A 70 11.71 0.99 -16.31
N VAL A 71 11.70 0.94 -14.98
CA VAL A 71 10.47 1.16 -14.19
C VAL A 71 9.98 2.60 -14.36
N VAL A 72 10.88 3.59 -14.29
CA VAL A 72 10.53 5.00 -14.47
C VAL A 72 9.96 5.23 -15.87
N ASN A 73 10.61 4.72 -16.92
CA ASN A 73 10.23 4.99 -18.30
C ASN A 73 9.10 4.10 -18.85
N GLU A 74 9.12 2.81 -18.52
CA GLU A 74 8.32 1.78 -19.20
C GLU A 74 7.39 1.00 -18.26
N MET A 75 7.47 1.22 -16.95
CA MET A 75 6.73 0.44 -15.94
C MET A 75 7.00 -1.07 -16.01
N HIS A 76 8.24 -1.46 -16.31
CA HIS A 76 8.69 -2.84 -16.32
C HIS A 76 10.07 -2.98 -15.66
N LEU A 77 10.30 -4.11 -15.01
CA LEU A 77 11.64 -4.56 -14.63
C LEU A 77 12.42 -4.99 -15.88
N ILE A 78 13.74 -5.07 -15.79
CA ILE A 78 14.62 -5.45 -16.90
C ILE A 78 14.34 -6.86 -17.44
N ASN A 79 13.81 -7.75 -16.59
CA ASN A 79 13.36 -9.09 -16.97
C ASN A 79 12.00 -9.11 -17.69
N GLY A 80 11.39 -7.95 -17.93
CA GLY A 80 10.12 -7.79 -18.64
C GLY A 80 8.87 -7.94 -17.77
N LEU A 81 9.00 -8.14 -16.45
CA LEU A 81 7.84 -8.19 -15.56
C LEU A 81 7.26 -6.78 -15.34
N PRO A 82 5.92 -6.61 -15.38
CA PRO A 82 5.26 -5.35 -15.03
C PRO A 82 5.64 -4.84 -13.64
N TRP A 83 6.09 -3.59 -13.53
CA TRP A 83 6.39 -2.94 -12.26
C TRP A 83 6.40 -1.41 -12.40
N SER A 84 5.53 -0.71 -11.69
CA SER A 84 5.19 0.67 -12.02
C SER A 84 5.81 1.76 -11.14
N ILE A 85 6.41 1.40 -9.99
CA ILE A 85 6.94 2.36 -9.00
C ILE A 85 8.39 1.99 -8.61
N PRO A 86 9.37 2.91 -8.71
CA PRO A 86 10.74 2.61 -8.32
C PRO A 86 10.86 2.39 -6.80
N ILE A 87 11.65 1.39 -6.40
CA ILE A 87 11.97 1.06 -5.00
C ILE A 87 13.47 1.21 -4.80
N THR A 88 13.88 2.36 -4.26
CA THR A 88 15.27 2.80 -4.15
C THR A 88 15.63 3.17 -2.71
N LEU A 89 16.93 3.13 -2.40
CA LEU A 89 17.50 3.68 -1.17
C LEU A 89 18.41 4.86 -1.52
N SER A 90 17.88 6.08 -1.43
CA SER A 90 18.59 7.30 -1.80
C SER A 90 19.30 7.92 -0.58
N VAL A 91 20.59 8.20 -0.72
CA VAL A 91 21.42 8.84 0.32
C VAL A 91 22.19 10.03 -0.25
N THR A 92 22.69 10.91 0.62
CA THR A 92 23.51 12.04 0.18
C THR A 92 24.86 11.56 -0.35
N GLU A 93 25.55 12.40 -1.11
CA GLU A 93 26.87 12.05 -1.66
C GLU A 93 27.90 11.79 -0.55
N GLU A 94 27.81 12.51 0.57
CA GLU A 94 28.67 12.34 1.73
C GLU A 94 28.49 10.96 2.37
N VAL A 95 27.25 10.47 2.44
CA VAL A 95 26.94 9.12 2.94
C VAL A 95 27.40 8.06 1.93
N ALA A 96 27.24 8.29 0.62
CA ALA A 96 27.59 7.34 -0.43
C ALA A 96 29.10 7.23 -0.69
N ALA A 97 29.86 8.30 -0.51
CA ALA A 97 31.29 8.39 -0.84
C ALA A 97 32.17 7.31 -0.17
N PRO A 98 32.08 7.06 1.15
CA PRO A 98 32.94 6.07 1.82
C PRO A 98 32.51 4.62 1.58
N LEU A 99 31.32 4.38 1.03
CA LEU A 99 30.78 3.04 0.78
C LEU A 99 31.45 2.40 -0.43
N LYS A 100 31.75 1.10 -0.34
CA LYS A 100 32.37 0.33 -1.43
C LYS A 100 31.37 -0.70 -1.97
N GLU A 101 31.19 -0.69 -3.29
CA GLU A 101 30.47 -1.74 -4.01
C GLU A 101 31.13 -3.11 -3.76
N GLY A 102 30.32 -4.17 -3.70
CA GLY A 102 30.68 -5.50 -3.21
C GLY A 102 30.73 -5.62 -1.68
N GLY A 103 30.50 -4.54 -0.94
CA GLY A 103 30.52 -4.50 0.52
C GLY A 103 29.15 -4.69 1.16
N LEU A 104 29.14 -5.14 2.43
CA LEU A 104 27.95 -5.14 3.26
C LEU A 104 27.79 -3.81 4.00
N ILE A 105 26.55 -3.35 4.10
CA ILE A 105 26.15 -2.13 4.80
C ILE A 105 25.12 -2.51 5.85
N ARG A 106 25.32 -2.03 7.07
CA ARG A 106 24.34 -2.09 8.14
C ARG A 106 23.28 -1.01 7.93
N LEU A 107 22.02 -1.42 7.95
CA LEU A 107 20.85 -0.55 7.88
C LEU A 107 20.26 -0.39 9.29
N ASP A 108 20.20 0.85 9.75
CA ASP A 108 19.59 1.22 11.02
C ASP A 108 18.22 1.87 10.79
N ASP A 109 17.24 1.62 11.66
CA ASP A 109 15.96 2.36 11.62
C ASP A 109 16.12 3.79 12.19
N PHE A 110 15.03 4.57 12.18
CA PHE A 110 15.04 5.94 12.67
C PHE A 110 15.43 6.07 14.16
N THR A 111 15.33 4.98 14.95
CA THR A 111 15.76 4.94 16.36
C THR A 111 17.23 4.56 16.54
N GLY A 112 17.92 4.23 15.45
CA GLY A 112 19.32 3.77 15.44
C GLY A 112 19.48 2.27 15.71
N ARG A 113 18.39 1.49 15.68
CA ARG A 113 18.43 0.04 15.87
C ARG A 113 18.82 -0.64 14.57
N PHE A 114 19.70 -1.64 14.67
CA PHE A 114 20.11 -2.47 13.53
C PHE A 114 18.96 -3.35 13.08
N VAL A 115 18.44 -3.08 11.88
CA VAL A 115 17.23 -3.77 11.36
C VAL A 115 17.51 -4.63 10.15
N GLY A 116 18.54 -4.31 9.34
CA GLY A 116 18.80 -5.06 8.12
C GLY A 116 20.17 -4.81 7.54
N VAL A 117 20.52 -5.58 6.51
CA VAL A 117 21.79 -5.46 5.78
C VAL A 117 21.50 -5.24 4.31
N LEU A 118 22.29 -4.39 3.67
CA LEU A 118 22.37 -4.24 2.21
C LEU A 118 23.73 -4.76 1.74
N GLU A 119 23.74 -5.69 0.80
CA GLU A 119 24.92 -5.98 -0.02
C GLU A 119 24.92 -4.99 -1.18
N LEU A 120 25.82 -4.00 -1.13
CA LEU A 120 25.87 -2.92 -2.10
C LEU A 120 26.45 -3.42 -3.41
N THR A 121 25.65 -3.51 -4.47
CA THR A 121 26.12 -3.91 -5.81
C THR A 121 26.40 -2.71 -6.70
N GLN A 122 25.68 -1.61 -6.51
CA GLN A 122 25.81 -0.42 -7.36
C GLN A 122 25.48 0.86 -6.59
N LYS A 123 26.21 1.94 -6.89
CA LYS A 123 25.86 3.33 -6.56
C LYS A 123 25.62 4.12 -7.84
N TYR A 124 24.49 4.79 -7.95
CA TYR A 124 24.18 5.58 -9.14
C TYR A 124 23.42 6.86 -8.81
N GLN A 125 23.66 7.90 -9.59
CA GLN A 125 22.85 9.13 -9.57
C GLN A 125 21.63 8.96 -10.48
N TYR A 126 20.58 9.72 -10.21
CA TYR A 126 19.33 9.67 -10.96
C TYR A 126 18.76 11.07 -11.17
N ASP A 127 17.96 11.23 -12.22
CA ASP A 127 17.27 12.48 -12.50
C ASP A 127 15.93 12.53 -11.75
N LYS A 128 15.93 13.26 -10.63
CA LYS A 128 14.75 13.48 -9.79
C LYS A 128 13.59 14.15 -10.53
N LEU A 129 13.87 15.08 -11.44
CA LEU A 129 12.83 15.76 -12.23
C LEU A 129 12.21 14.78 -13.23
N HIS A 130 13.05 13.97 -13.87
CA HIS A 130 12.59 12.91 -14.77
C HIS A 130 11.70 11.90 -14.05
N GLU A 131 12.10 11.44 -12.86
CA GLU A 131 11.27 10.57 -12.02
C GLU A 131 9.95 11.24 -11.63
N ALA A 132 9.99 12.49 -11.16
CA ALA A 132 8.80 13.25 -10.77
C ALA A 132 7.76 13.26 -11.91
N LEU A 133 8.19 13.66 -13.11
CA LEU A 133 7.34 13.77 -14.29
C LEU A 133 6.80 12.41 -14.76
N HIS A 134 7.63 11.37 -14.78
CA HIS A 134 7.22 10.07 -15.34
C HIS A 134 6.42 9.23 -14.34
N VAL A 135 6.73 9.31 -13.05
CA VAL A 135 6.06 8.51 -12.01
C VAL A 135 4.80 9.21 -11.48
N TYR A 136 4.85 10.53 -11.29
CA TYR A 136 3.78 11.29 -10.64
C TYR A 136 3.02 12.23 -11.60
N ARG A 137 3.41 12.30 -12.89
CA ARG A 137 2.79 13.15 -13.93
C ARG A 137 2.83 14.65 -13.62
N THR A 138 3.66 15.08 -12.68
CA THR A 138 3.85 16.47 -12.27
C THR A 138 5.25 16.64 -11.66
N ASN A 139 5.75 17.87 -11.68
CA ASN A 139 6.98 18.28 -11.01
C ASN A 139 6.73 19.25 -9.84
N GLU A 140 5.48 19.44 -9.44
CA GLU A 140 5.08 20.33 -8.36
C GLU A 140 5.42 19.75 -6.98
N GLU A 141 6.15 20.52 -6.18
CA GLU A 141 6.53 20.13 -4.81
C GLU A 141 5.34 19.94 -3.86
N GLN A 142 4.18 20.51 -4.22
CA GLN A 142 2.89 20.30 -3.55
C GLN A 142 2.47 18.82 -3.58
N HIS A 143 2.85 18.07 -4.61
CA HIS A 143 2.50 16.65 -4.71
C HIS A 143 3.35 15.86 -3.69
N PRO A 144 2.74 15.15 -2.72
CA PRO A 144 3.49 14.48 -1.64
C PRO A 144 4.58 13.53 -2.12
N GLY A 145 4.29 12.75 -3.17
CA GLY A 145 5.27 11.86 -3.81
C GLY A 145 6.46 12.58 -4.45
N VAL A 146 6.23 13.74 -5.09
CA VAL A 146 7.30 14.55 -5.72
C VAL A 146 8.15 15.20 -4.65
N GLN A 147 7.52 15.74 -3.59
CA GLN A 147 8.23 16.30 -2.46
C GLN A 147 9.22 15.30 -1.84
N VAL A 148 8.81 14.03 -1.68
CA VAL A 148 9.71 12.98 -1.19
C VAL A 148 10.89 12.78 -2.15
N VAL A 149 10.66 12.68 -3.46
CA VAL A 149 11.74 12.51 -4.46
C VAL A 149 12.73 13.67 -4.42
N TYR A 150 12.26 14.90 -4.29
CA TYR A 150 13.13 16.07 -4.22
C TYR A 150 13.94 16.12 -2.92
N ASN A 151 13.34 15.70 -1.80
CA ASN A 151 13.99 15.65 -0.48
C ASN A 151 14.97 14.48 -0.31
N GLN A 152 14.89 13.45 -1.16
CA GLN A 152 15.81 12.31 -1.13
C GLN A 152 17.26 12.71 -1.41
N GLY A 153 18.21 11.83 -1.10
CA GLY A 153 19.61 12.02 -1.49
C GLY A 153 19.83 11.94 -3.01
N ALA A 154 21.01 12.36 -3.49
CA ALA A 154 21.33 12.37 -4.92
C ALA A 154 21.82 11.00 -5.45
N VAL A 155 22.17 10.06 -4.56
CA VAL A 155 22.75 8.77 -4.93
C VAL A 155 21.89 7.63 -4.42
N ASN A 156 21.45 6.75 -5.32
CA ASN A 156 20.80 5.50 -4.98
C ASN A 156 21.83 4.42 -4.66
N LEU A 157 21.60 3.70 -3.57
CA LEU A 157 22.32 2.49 -3.17
C LEU A 157 21.47 1.28 -3.58
N ALA A 158 22.03 0.42 -4.42
CA ALA A 158 21.33 -0.76 -4.94
C ALA A 158 21.96 -2.06 -4.45
N GLY A 159 21.16 -3.13 -4.49
CA GLY A 159 21.61 -4.48 -4.22
C GLY A 159 20.71 -5.25 -3.26
N SER A 160 21.09 -6.50 -3.00
CA SER A 160 20.30 -7.43 -2.18
C SER A 160 20.19 -6.94 -0.74
N VAL A 161 19.00 -7.09 -0.16
CA VAL A 161 18.76 -6.74 1.24
C VAL A 161 18.35 -7.94 2.06
N TRP A 162 18.54 -7.84 3.37
CA TRP A 162 18.01 -8.76 4.35
C TRP A 162 17.49 -8.01 5.58
N LEU A 163 16.33 -8.41 6.06
CA LEU A 163 15.77 -7.96 7.34
C LEU A 163 16.22 -8.94 8.42
N LEU A 164 16.85 -8.45 9.49
CA LEU A 164 17.41 -9.30 10.54
C LEU A 164 16.33 -10.12 11.27
N GLN A 165 15.19 -9.49 11.51
CA GLN A 165 14.04 -10.13 12.14
C GLN A 165 12.76 -9.41 11.74
N ARG A 166 11.68 -10.18 11.59
CA ARG A 166 10.34 -9.63 11.42
C ARG A 166 9.70 -9.43 12.79
N ASP A 167 9.82 -8.22 13.33
CA ASP A 167 9.17 -7.87 14.59
C ASP A 167 7.65 -7.79 14.43
N SER A 168 6.95 -8.09 15.54
CA SER A 168 5.52 -7.88 15.64
C SER A 168 5.20 -6.39 15.64
N ASP A 169 4.13 -5.99 14.94
CA ASP A 169 3.66 -4.61 14.90
C ASP A 169 3.29 -4.20 16.34
N PRO A 170 3.78 -3.04 16.82
CA PRO A 170 3.58 -2.63 18.20
C PRO A 170 2.13 -2.25 18.52
N ARG A 171 1.31 -1.94 17.50
CA ARG A 171 -0.08 -1.48 17.66
C ARG A 171 -1.08 -2.55 17.25
N PHE A 172 -0.79 -3.33 16.21
CA PHE A 172 -1.72 -4.23 15.55
C PHE A 172 -1.15 -5.64 15.33
N PRO A 173 -0.60 -6.29 16.37
CA PRO A 173 0.08 -7.58 16.22
C PRO A 173 -0.82 -8.68 15.62
N SER A 174 -2.10 -8.70 15.98
CA SER A 174 -3.08 -9.69 15.47
C SER A 174 -3.50 -9.48 14.02
N TYR A 175 -3.22 -8.30 13.46
CA TYR A 175 -3.56 -7.94 12.08
C TYR A 175 -2.33 -7.97 11.17
N GLN A 176 -1.14 -8.19 11.72
CA GLN A 176 0.06 -8.40 10.93
C GLN A 176 0.01 -9.81 10.33
N ILE A 177 -0.32 -9.85 9.04
CA ILE A 177 -0.36 -11.08 8.25
C ILE A 177 0.54 -10.85 7.05
N ASP A 178 1.65 -11.57 6.96
CA ASP A 178 2.61 -11.44 5.86
C ASP A 178 2.17 -12.31 4.65
N PRO A 179 2.72 -12.10 3.43
CA PRO A 179 2.26 -12.79 2.21
C PRO A 179 2.21 -14.32 2.27
N ALA A 180 3.17 -14.95 2.96
CA ALA A 180 3.18 -16.39 3.13
C ALA A 180 2.01 -16.87 4.01
N GLU A 181 1.67 -16.11 5.04
CA GLU A 181 0.60 -16.42 5.99
C GLU A 181 -0.77 -16.22 5.35
N SER A 182 -0.98 -15.12 4.60
CA SER A 182 -2.25 -14.88 3.92
C SER A 182 -2.59 -15.99 2.92
N ARG A 183 -1.59 -16.50 2.18
CA ARG A 183 -1.76 -17.62 1.26
C ARG A 183 -2.20 -18.90 1.97
N VAL A 184 -1.60 -19.20 3.13
CA VAL A 184 -2.00 -20.33 3.98
C VAL A 184 -3.44 -20.13 4.48
N LEU A 185 -3.78 -18.95 4.99
CA LEU A 185 -5.13 -18.64 5.47
C LEU A 185 -6.19 -18.78 4.39
N PHE A 186 -5.93 -18.32 3.16
CA PHE A 186 -6.87 -18.48 2.04
C PHE A 186 -7.08 -19.95 1.70
N LYS A 187 -6.02 -20.74 1.70
CA LYS A 187 -6.07 -22.18 1.46
C LYS A 187 -6.84 -22.92 2.57
N ASP A 188 -6.58 -22.61 3.83
CA ASP A 188 -7.27 -23.23 4.97
C ASP A 188 -8.77 -22.92 4.98
N LYS A 189 -9.16 -21.75 4.44
CA LYS A 189 -10.56 -21.39 4.18
C LYS A 189 -11.14 -22.00 2.91
N GLY A 190 -10.34 -22.67 2.09
CA GLY A 190 -10.75 -23.24 0.80
C GLY A 190 -11.08 -22.19 -0.27
N TRP A 191 -10.63 -20.94 -0.11
CA TRP A 191 -10.88 -19.87 -1.07
C TRP A 191 -10.04 -20.05 -2.33
N LYS A 192 -10.69 -19.99 -3.49
CA LYS A 192 -10.05 -20.06 -4.82
C LYS A 192 -10.00 -18.70 -5.49
N THR A 193 -10.96 -17.83 -5.21
CA THR A 193 -10.98 -16.45 -5.68
C THR A 193 -11.01 -15.49 -4.49
N ILE A 194 -10.02 -14.61 -4.44
CA ILE A 194 -9.83 -13.64 -3.37
C ILE A 194 -9.70 -12.26 -3.99
N VAL A 195 -10.45 -11.30 -3.48
CA VAL A 195 -10.35 -9.89 -3.88
C VAL A 195 -9.63 -9.08 -2.80
N GLY A 196 -8.59 -8.35 -3.20
CA GLY A 196 -7.91 -7.39 -2.35
C GLY A 196 -8.59 -6.03 -2.37
N PHE A 197 -8.77 -5.41 -1.21
CA PHE A 197 -9.22 -4.01 -1.09
C PHE A 197 -8.18 -3.17 -0.37
N GLN A 198 -7.60 -2.22 -1.11
CA GLN A 198 -6.70 -1.20 -0.59
C GLN A 198 -7.51 -0.05 0.00
N THR A 199 -7.17 0.39 1.21
CA THR A 199 -7.67 1.66 1.74
C THR A 199 -6.68 2.33 2.68
N ARG A 200 -6.74 3.67 2.74
CA ARG A 200 -6.14 4.47 3.82
C ARG A 200 -7.19 5.23 4.61
N ASN A 201 -8.46 5.12 4.23
CA ASN A 201 -9.59 5.86 4.79
C ASN A 201 -10.59 4.90 5.44
N PRO A 202 -11.37 5.35 6.44
CA PRO A 202 -12.51 4.60 6.94
C PRO A 202 -13.46 4.15 5.82
N ILE A 203 -14.07 2.97 5.99
CA ILE A 203 -15.05 2.43 5.03
C ILE A 203 -16.40 3.12 5.28
N HIS A 204 -16.84 3.93 4.31
CA HIS A 204 -18.19 4.47 4.26
C HIS A 204 -19.06 3.64 3.30
N ARG A 205 -20.35 4.00 3.12
CA ARG A 205 -21.30 3.16 2.38
C ARG A 205 -20.96 2.91 0.92
N ALA A 206 -20.32 3.87 0.25
CA ALA A 206 -19.78 3.65 -1.09
C ALA A 206 -18.69 2.56 -1.13
N HIS A 207 -17.75 2.54 -0.17
CA HIS A 207 -16.75 1.47 -0.04
C HIS A 207 -17.43 0.14 0.32
N GLU A 208 -18.37 0.14 1.27
CA GLU A 208 -19.15 -1.05 1.64
C GLU A 208 -19.85 -1.67 0.42
N TYR A 209 -20.50 -0.85 -0.40
CA TYR A 209 -21.21 -1.29 -1.61
C TYR A 209 -20.27 -1.97 -2.62
N ILE A 210 -19.15 -1.34 -2.98
CA ILE A 210 -18.23 -1.92 -3.98
C ILE A 210 -17.58 -3.21 -3.48
N ILE A 211 -17.26 -3.27 -2.18
CA ILE A 211 -16.71 -4.48 -1.55
C ILE A 211 -17.74 -5.61 -1.60
N LYS A 212 -19.01 -5.33 -1.26
CA LYS A 212 -20.08 -6.32 -1.32
C LYS A 212 -20.34 -6.80 -2.75
N CYS A 213 -20.40 -5.89 -3.71
CA CYS A 213 -20.51 -6.27 -5.13
C CYS A 213 -19.36 -7.16 -5.60
N ALA A 214 -18.13 -6.92 -5.15
CA ALA A 214 -17.00 -7.78 -5.46
C ALA A 214 -17.17 -9.17 -4.83
N LEU A 215 -17.54 -9.22 -3.54
CA LEU A 215 -17.76 -10.46 -2.78
C LEU A 215 -18.85 -11.38 -3.37
N GLU A 216 -19.82 -10.85 -4.12
CA GLU A 216 -20.80 -11.68 -4.86
C GLU A 216 -20.15 -12.55 -5.95
N THR A 217 -18.94 -12.19 -6.39
CA THR A 217 -18.25 -12.86 -7.51
C THR A 217 -17.01 -13.64 -7.09
N VAL A 218 -16.59 -13.56 -5.82
CA VAL A 218 -15.39 -14.22 -5.30
C VAL A 218 -15.61 -14.90 -3.95
N ASP A 219 -14.70 -15.80 -3.57
CA ASP A 219 -14.78 -16.56 -2.31
C ASP A 219 -14.45 -15.75 -1.05
N GLY A 220 -13.66 -14.69 -1.17
CA GLY A 220 -13.31 -13.91 0.01
C GLY A 220 -12.69 -12.56 -0.27
N LEU A 221 -12.75 -11.71 0.75
CA LEU A 221 -12.17 -10.37 0.78
C LEU A 221 -10.92 -10.37 1.65
N PHE A 222 -9.83 -9.85 1.09
CA PHE A 222 -8.67 -9.43 1.84
C PHE A 222 -8.71 -7.89 2.00
N LEU A 223 -9.28 -7.44 3.12
CA LEU A 223 -9.30 -6.03 3.48
C LEU A 223 -7.93 -5.65 4.02
N HIS A 224 -7.21 -4.81 3.27
CA HIS A 224 -5.78 -4.61 3.47
C HIS A 224 -5.42 -3.13 3.59
N PRO A 225 -5.82 -2.46 4.69
CA PRO A 225 -5.54 -1.05 4.93
C PRO A 225 -4.04 -0.76 5.12
N LEU A 226 -3.58 0.40 4.61
CA LEU A 226 -2.25 0.91 4.88
C LEU A 226 -2.14 1.43 6.32
N VAL A 227 -1.10 1.00 7.03
CA VAL A 227 -0.71 1.51 8.36
C VAL A 227 0.72 2.02 8.44
N GLY A 228 1.50 1.88 7.34
CA GLY A 228 2.80 2.54 7.17
C GLY A 228 2.67 4.06 7.04
N ALA A 229 3.76 4.74 6.67
CA ALA A 229 3.79 6.20 6.57
C ALA A 229 2.67 6.73 5.66
N THR A 230 1.82 7.60 6.22
CA THR A 230 0.73 8.32 5.55
C THR A 230 0.88 9.83 5.77
N LYS A 231 0.20 10.64 4.96
CA LYS A 231 0.18 12.10 5.11
C LYS A 231 -0.37 12.52 6.50
N GLU A 232 0.15 13.62 7.04
CA GLU A 232 -0.21 14.18 8.37
C GLU A 232 -1.71 14.44 8.59
N ASP A 233 -2.45 14.74 7.53
CA ASP A 233 -3.90 15.01 7.58
C ASP A 233 -4.78 13.76 7.64
N ASP A 234 -4.22 12.56 7.49
CA ASP A 234 -4.98 11.31 7.49
C ASP A 234 -5.44 10.94 8.92
N ILE A 235 -6.58 10.25 8.99
CA ILE A 235 -7.13 9.77 10.26
C ILE A 235 -6.13 8.77 10.88
N PRO A 236 -5.83 8.86 12.20
CA PRO A 236 -4.92 7.95 12.88
C PRO A 236 -5.24 6.48 12.63
N ALA A 237 -4.19 5.64 12.54
CA ALA A 237 -4.33 4.24 12.14
C ALA A 237 -5.19 3.43 13.12
N ASP A 238 -5.10 3.70 14.42
CA ASP A 238 -5.90 3.09 15.48
C ASP A 238 -7.40 3.37 15.31
N VAL A 239 -7.75 4.63 15.04
CA VAL A 239 -9.14 5.04 14.76
C VAL A 239 -9.66 4.35 13.49
N ARG A 240 -8.83 4.29 12.43
CA ARG A 240 -9.20 3.60 11.18
C ARG A 240 -9.40 2.11 11.41
N MET A 241 -8.49 1.45 12.13
CA MET A 241 -8.60 0.04 12.48
C MET A 241 -9.88 -0.23 13.26
N ARG A 242 -10.21 0.62 14.23
CA ARG A 242 -11.46 0.51 14.98
C ARG A 242 -12.70 0.65 14.09
N CYS A 243 -12.68 1.57 13.14
CA CYS A 243 -13.75 1.71 12.15
C CYS A 243 -13.90 0.45 11.27
N TYR A 244 -12.79 -0.21 10.90
CA TYR A 244 -12.84 -1.45 10.14
C TYR A 244 -13.39 -2.60 10.98
N GLU A 245 -13.00 -2.74 12.25
CA GLU A 245 -13.56 -3.73 13.16
C GLU A 245 -15.08 -3.59 13.27
N ILE A 246 -15.56 -2.37 13.55
CA ILE A 246 -17.00 -2.07 13.67
C ILE A 246 -17.73 -2.45 12.39
N ILE A 247 -17.23 -2.05 11.21
CA ILE A 247 -17.97 -2.34 9.98
C ILE A 247 -17.97 -3.83 9.65
N LEU A 248 -16.87 -4.54 9.89
CA LEU A 248 -16.78 -5.97 9.65
C LEU A 248 -17.65 -6.77 10.62
N GLU A 249 -17.67 -6.40 11.90
CA GLU A 249 -18.46 -7.08 12.93
C GLU A 249 -19.96 -7.01 12.64
N HIS A 250 -20.46 -5.83 12.25
CA HIS A 250 -21.89 -5.59 12.12
C HIS A 250 -22.44 -5.82 10.71
N TYR A 251 -21.62 -5.67 9.66
CA TYR A 251 -22.12 -5.54 8.28
C TYR A 251 -21.51 -6.50 7.27
N PHE A 252 -20.56 -7.36 7.67
CA PHE A 252 -19.94 -8.37 6.80
C PHE A 252 -20.03 -9.80 7.37
N PRO A 253 -20.09 -10.83 6.50
CA PRO A 253 -20.00 -12.22 6.93
C PRO A 253 -18.59 -12.54 7.44
N LYS A 254 -18.48 -12.98 8.70
CA LYS A 254 -17.20 -13.22 9.41
C LYS A 254 -16.29 -14.24 8.73
N ASP A 255 -16.87 -15.22 8.04
CA ASP A 255 -16.16 -16.31 7.37
C ASP A 255 -15.64 -15.95 5.98
N ARG A 256 -16.01 -14.77 5.43
CA ARG A 256 -15.68 -14.31 4.07
C ARG A 256 -14.68 -13.15 4.02
N VAL A 257 -14.21 -12.67 5.17
CA VAL A 257 -13.30 -11.51 5.24
C VAL A 257 -12.09 -11.82 6.10
N ILE A 258 -10.92 -11.42 5.63
CA ILE A 258 -9.69 -11.30 6.41
C ILE A 258 -9.28 -9.83 6.42
N LEU A 259 -9.07 -9.28 7.62
CA LEU A 259 -8.49 -7.96 7.84
C LEU A 259 -7.00 -8.12 8.16
N ALA A 260 -6.14 -7.49 7.39
CA ALA A 260 -4.71 -7.45 7.63
C ALA A 260 -4.17 -6.04 7.43
N ILE A 261 -3.12 -5.67 8.15
CA ILE A 261 -2.43 -4.40 7.91
C ILE A 261 -1.44 -4.52 6.74
N ASN A 262 -1.30 -3.45 5.97
CA ASN A 262 -0.28 -3.31 4.95
C ASN A 262 0.83 -2.36 5.46
N PRO A 263 2.07 -2.84 5.67
CA PRO A 263 3.16 -2.01 6.18
C PRO A 263 3.80 -1.13 5.12
N ALA A 264 3.39 -1.21 3.84
CA ALA A 264 3.92 -0.34 2.79
C ALA A 264 3.65 1.16 3.08
N ALA A 265 4.48 2.03 2.48
CA ALA A 265 4.26 3.47 2.46
C ALA A 265 3.50 3.89 1.19
N MET A 266 2.61 4.88 1.29
CA MET A 266 1.89 5.42 0.13
C MET A 266 2.78 6.38 -0.68
N ARG A 267 2.66 6.36 -2.01
CA ARG A 267 3.37 7.26 -2.93
C ARG A 267 2.49 8.40 -3.44
N TYR A 268 1.17 8.22 -3.39
CA TYR A 268 0.17 9.06 -4.01
C TYR A 268 0.36 9.18 -5.53
N ALA A 269 0.88 8.14 -6.17
CA ALA A 269 1.20 8.10 -7.61
C ALA A 269 0.01 7.62 -8.47
N GLY A 270 -1.21 7.74 -7.95
CA GLY A 270 -2.47 7.50 -8.63
C GLY A 270 -2.45 6.23 -9.51
N PRO A 271 -2.50 6.37 -10.85
CA PRO A 271 -2.52 5.24 -11.76
C PRO A 271 -1.37 4.25 -11.60
N ARG A 272 -0.12 4.72 -11.53
CA ARG A 272 1.03 3.81 -11.38
C ARG A 272 0.96 3.08 -10.05
N GLU A 273 0.51 3.75 -9.00
CA GLU A 273 0.35 3.12 -7.70
C GLU A 273 -0.82 2.11 -7.66
N ALA A 274 -1.82 2.22 -8.54
CA ALA A 274 -2.87 1.22 -8.66
C ALA A 274 -2.34 -0.12 -9.20
N ILE A 275 -1.46 -0.09 -10.21
CA ILE A 275 -0.75 -1.28 -10.69
C ILE A 275 0.12 -1.86 -9.57
N PHE A 276 0.90 -1.02 -8.90
CA PHE A 276 1.76 -1.42 -7.80
C PHE A 276 0.98 -2.09 -6.67
N HIS A 277 -0.15 -1.49 -6.25
CA HIS A 277 -1.03 -2.07 -5.26
C HIS A 277 -1.63 -3.42 -5.69
N ALA A 278 -1.97 -3.59 -6.96
CA ALA A 278 -2.44 -4.87 -7.47
C ALA A 278 -1.35 -5.95 -7.40
N LEU A 279 -0.11 -5.62 -7.79
CA LEU A 279 1.03 -6.54 -7.71
C LEU A 279 1.36 -6.94 -6.26
N VAL A 280 1.30 -5.99 -5.33
CA VAL A 280 1.40 -6.30 -3.90
C VAL A 280 0.32 -7.30 -3.51
N ARG A 281 -0.94 -7.07 -3.87
CA ARG A 281 -2.06 -7.98 -3.51
C ARG A 281 -1.92 -9.34 -4.16
N LYS A 282 -1.40 -9.41 -5.38
CA LYS A 282 -1.02 -10.67 -6.02
C LYS A 282 0.00 -11.43 -5.18
N ASN A 283 1.02 -10.76 -4.65
CA ASN A 283 2.02 -11.39 -3.77
C ASN A 283 1.41 -11.92 -2.47
N TYR A 284 0.40 -11.26 -1.92
CA TYR A 284 -0.39 -11.76 -0.79
C TYR A 284 -1.39 -12.89 -1.17
N GLY A 285 -1.53 -13.24 -2.45
CA GLY A 285 -2.39 -14.34 -2.91
C GLY A 285 -3.78 -13.90 -3.39
N CYS A 286 -4.03 -12.60 -3.56
CA CYS A 286 -5.29 -12.12 -4.13
C CYS A 286 -5.34 -12.38 -5.64
N THR A 287 -6.44 -12.99 -6.09
CA THR A 287 -6.74 -13.21 -7.52
C THR A 287 -7.30 -11.99 -8.23
N HIS A 288 -7.96 -11.11 -7.47
CA HIS A 288 -8.63 -9.92 -7.95
C HIS A 288 -8.23 -8.70 -7.11
N PHE A 289 -8.37 -7.52 -7.67
CA PHE A 289 -8.08 -6.27 -6.96
C PHE A 289 -9.10 -5.19 -7.28
N ILE A 290 -9.74 -4.62 -6.26
CA ILE A 290 -10.70 -3.53 -6.44
C ILE A 290 -9.95 -2.25 -6.79
N VAL A 291 -10.39 -1.61 -7.88
CA VAL A 291 -9.92 -0.28 -8.29
C VAL A 291 -11.13 0.63 -8.40
N GLY A 292 -11.23 1.58 -7.47
CA GLY A 292 -12.30 2.57 -7.43
C GLY A 292 -12.01 3.80 -8.29
N ARG A 293 -12.81 4.84 -8.09
CA ARG A 293 -12.52 6.20 -8.57
C ARG A 293 -11.27 6.74 -7.87
N ASP A 294 -10.42 7.44 -8.61
CA ASP A 294 -9.32 8.25 -8.07
C ASP A 294 -8.39 7.44 -7.12
N HIS A 295 -8.15 6.18 -7.49
CA HIS A 295 -7.41 5.24 -6.66
C HIS A 295 -5.97 5.72 -6.47
N ALA A 296 -5.54 5.80 -5.21
CA ALA A 296 -4.23 6.33 -4.80
C ALA A 296 -3.95 7.76 -5.30
N GLY A 297 -4.97 8.51 -5.72
CA GLY A 297 -4.84 9.92 -6.11
C GLY A 297 -4.71 10.86 -4.92
N VAL A 298 -4.27 12.08 -5.24
CA VAL A 298 -4.15 13.22 -4.34
C VAL A 298 -4.51 14.49 -5.09
N GLY A 299 -5.29 15.37 -4.46
CA GLY A 299 -5.77 16.60 -5.09
C GLY A 299 -6.51 16.30 -6.40
N ASP A 300 -6.19 17.08 -7.44
CA ASP A 300 -6.72 16.94 -8.80
C ASP A 300 -5.63 16.56 -9.82
N TYR A 301 -4.54 15.93 -9.36
CA TYR A 301 -3.40 15.57 -10.23
C TYR A 301 -3.69 14.45 -11.23
N TYR A 302 -4.75 13.66 -11.01
CA TYR A 302 -5.07 12.50 -11.84
C TYR A 302 -6.54 12.53 -12.27
N GLY A 303 -6.82 12.01 -13.47
CA GLY A 303 -8.19 11.82 -13.92
C GLY A 303 -8.95 10.83 -13.04
N THR A 304 -10.26 11.04 -12.93
CA THR A 304 -11.18 10.26 -12.07
C THR A 304 -11.06 8.74 -12.24
N TYR A 305 -10.73 8.26 -13.45
CA TYR A 305 -10.63 6.83 -13.78
C TYR A 305 -9.28 6.44 -14.37
N ASP A 306 -8.27 7.31 -14.32
CA ASP A 306 -6.95 7.03 -14.91
C ASP A 306 -6.32 5.76 -14.29
N ALA A 307 -6.55 5.56 -13.00
CA ALA A 307 -6.09 4.37 -12.29
C ALA A 307 -6.79 3.07 -12.71
N GLN A 308 -7.93 3.16 -13.40
CA GLN A 308 -8.59 2.01 -14.02
C GLN A 308 -8.10 1.80 -15.45
N TYR A 309 -7.89 2.88 -16.21
CA TYR A 309 -7.46 2.81 -17.61
C TYR A 309 -6.03 2.32 -17.76
N ILE A 310 -5.13 2.64 -16.81
CA ILE A 310 -3.74 2.20 -16.87
C ILE A 310 -3.57 0.67 -16.88
N PHE A 311 -4.53 -0.10 -16.35
CA PHE A 311 -4.50 -1.56 -16.46
C PHE A 311 -4.59 -2.07 -17.90
N ASP A 312 -5.16 -1.27 -18.80
CA ASP A 312 -5.32 -1.62 -20.21
C ASP A 312 -4.03 -1.37 -21.02
N GLU A 313 -3.02 -0.74 -20.42
CA GLU A 313 -1.67 -0.55 -20.98
C GLU A 313 -0.77 -1.80 -20.81
N PHE A 314 -1.22 -2.81 -20.05
CA PHE A 314 -0.47 -4.02 -19.77
C PHE A 314 -1.14 -5.27 -20.34
N ASP A 315 -0.32 -6.27 -20.67
CA ASP A 315 -0.86 -7.62 -20.87
C ASP A 315 -1.42 -8.16 -19.55
N SER A 316 -2.71 -8.45 -19.55
CA SER A 316 -3.44 -9.04 -18.43
C SER A 316 -2.80 -10.33 -17.90
N ALA A 317 -2.19 -11.14 -18.77
CA ALA A 317 -1.49 -12.37 -18.38
C ALA A 317 -0.17 -12.05 -17.65
N ALA A 318 0.55 -11.01 -18.09
CA ALA A 318 1.79 -10.56 -17.46
C ALA A 318 1.56 -9.94 -16.07
N LEU A 319 0.52 -9.10 -15.93
CA LEU A 319 0.07 -8.66 -14.60
C LEU A 319 -0.37 -9.87 -13.78
N GLY A 320 -1.18 -10.72 -14.40
CA GLY A 320 -1.70 -11.96 -13.84
C GLY A 320 -2.41 -11.74 -12.51
N ILE A 321 -3.19 -10.66 -12.39
CA ILE A 321 -4.19 -10.37 -11.34
C ILE A 321 -5.32 -9.58 -12.01
N THR A 322 -6.57 -9.90 -11.70
CA THR A 322 -7.73 -9.31 -12.39
C THR A 322 -8.22 -8.04 -11.69
N PRO A 323 -8.16 -6.85 -12.32
CA PRO A 323 -8.74 -5.65 -11.74
C PRO A 323 -10.27 -5.69 -11.77
N MET A 324 -10.91 -5.32 -10.66
CA MET A 324 -12.35 -5.07 -10.56
C MET A 324 -12.59 -3.57 -10.52
N LYS A 325 -12.92 -3.01 -11.69
CA LYS A 325 -13.09 -1.57 -11.92
C LYS A 325 -14.49 -1.13 -11.50
N PHE A 326 -14.60 -0.31 -10.45
CA PHE A 326 -15.88 0.20 -9.95
C PHE A 326 -16.08 1.68 -10.27
N GLU A 327 -17.30 2.02 -10.70
CA GLU A 327 -17.74 3.41 -10.88
C GLU A 327 -17.88 4.15 -9.54
N HIS A 328 -18.03 5.46 -9.61
CA HIS A 328 -18.35 6.28 -8.44
C HIS A 328 -19.72 5.86 -7.85
N ALA A 329 -19.68 5.18 -6.70
CA ALA A 329 -20.85 4.78 -5.95
C ALA A 329 -21.42 5.94 -5.11
N PHE A 330 -22.74 6.05 -5.06
CA PHE A 330 -23.46 7.05 -4.28
C PHE A 330 -24.75 6.47 -3.72
N TYR A 331 -25.30 7.08 -2.67
CA TYR A 331 -26.64 6.75 -2.23
C TYR A 331 -27.65 7.52 -3.07
N CYS A 332 -28.53 6.80 -3.75
CA CYS A 332 -29.58 7.36 -4.59
C CYS A 332 -30.84 7.60 -3.75
N LEU A 333 -31.31 8.84 -3.69
CA LEU A 333 -32.54 9.21 -2.97
C LEU A 333 -33.79 8.63 -3.63
N ARG A 334 -33.77 8.47 -4.96
CA ARG A 334 -34.88 7.91 -5.74
C ARG A 334 -35.07 6.41 -5.50
N THR A 335 -33.99 5.64 -5.52
CA THR A 335 -34.04 4.18 -5.34
C THR A 335 -33.80 3.76 -3.88
N GLN A 336 -33.46 4.71 -3.00
CA GLN A 336 -33.19 4.51 -1.58
C GLN A 336 -32.12 3.45 -1.29
N GLN A 337 -31.12 3.36 -2.18
CA GLN A 337 -30.03 2.39 -2.07
C GLN A 337 -28.72 2.93 -2.63
N MET A 338 -27.63 2.22 -2.33
CA MET A 338 -26.35 2.46 -3.00
C MET A 338 -26.45 2.04 -4.47
N ALA A 339 -25.91 2.87 -5.35
CA ALA A 339 -25.91 2.64 -6.78
C ALA A 339 -24.71 3.32 -7.43
N THR A 340 -24.56 3.12 -8.74
CA THR A 340 -23.65 3.89 -9.58
C THR A 340 -24.43 4.50 -10.75
N THR A 341 -23.75 5.26 -11.60
CA THR A 341 -24.33 5.75 -12.86
C THR A 341 -24.76 4.63 -13.81
N LYS A 342 -24.25 3.40 -13.63
CA LYS A 342 -24.64 2.22 -14.41
C LYS A 342 -25.98 1.63 -13.97
N THR A 343 -26.38 1.84 -12.71
CA THR A 343 -27.52 1.15 -12.09
C THR A 343 -28.62 2.08 -11.58
N SER A 344 -28.40 3.39 -11.59
CA SER A 344 -29.39 4.39 -11.17
C SER A 344 -29.59 5.48 -12.23
N PRO A 345 -30.86 5.79 -12.60
CA PRO A 345 -31.19 6.89 -13.50
C PRO A 345 -31.26 8.26 -12.78
N SER A 346 -30.85 8.34 -11.51
CA SER A 346 -30.93 9.56 -10.70
C SER A 346 -30.14 10.73 -11.29
N SER A 347 -30.69 11.94 -11.22
CA SER A 347 -29.96 13.18 -11.49
C SER A 347 -28.85 13.42 -10.45
N ARG A 348 -28.07 14.50 -10.55
CA ARG A 348 -27.00 14.80 -9.59
C ARG A 348 -27.56 15.19 -8.21
N GLU A 349 -28.68 15.89 -8.19
CA GLU A 349 -29.37 16.41 -7.00
C GLU A 349 -30.01 15.30 -6.18
N GLU A 350 -30.35 14.18 -6.82
CA GLU A 350 -30.91 12.98 -6.20
C GLU A 350 -29.84 12.03 -5.63
N ARG A 351 -28.56 12.45 -5.64
CA ARG A 351 -27.42 11.64 -5.14
C ARG A 351 -26.86 12.27 -3.88
N VAL A 352 -26.78 11.49 -2.80
CA VAL A 352 -26.09 11.92 -1.59
C VAL A 352 -24.58 11.84 -1.84
N HIS A 353 -23.93 12.99 -1.82
CA HIS A 353 -22.49 13.12 -1.95
C HIS A 353 -21.97 14.11 -0.90
N LEU A 354 -20.96 13.68 -0.12
CA LEU A 354 -20.26 14.54 0.83
C LEU A 354 -18.76 14.50 0.51
N SER A 355 -18.17 15.68 0.36
CA SER A 355 -16.71 15.78 0.24
C SER A 355 -16.04 15.41 1.57
N GLY A 356 -14.81 14.91 1.52
CA GLY A 356 -14.03 14.62 2.72
C GLY A 356 -13.90 15.84 3.64
N THR A 357 -13.72 17.04 3.08
CA THR A 357 -13.69 18.30 3.84
C THR A 357 -14.98 18.53 4.62
N LYS A 358 -16.14 18.40 3.97
CA LYS A 358 -17.45 18.56 4.63
C LYS A 358 -17.67 17.51 5.72
N VAL A 359 -17.26 16.27 5.50
CA VAL A 359 -17.35 15.20 6.51
C VAL A 359 -16.49 15.55 7.74
N ARG A 360 -15.25 16.02 7.54
CA ARG A 360 -14.37 16.43 8.65
C ARG A 360 -14.93 17.62 9.43
N GLU A 361 -15.48 18.62 8.74
CA GLU A 361 -16.15 19.77 9.39
C GLU A 361 -17.33 19.34 10.24
N MET A 362 -18.18 18.43 9.75
CA MET A 362 -19.29 17.88 10.52
C MET A 362 -18.80 17.17 11.78
N LEU A 363 -17.83 16.26 11.63
CA LEU A 363 -17.31 15.46 12.74
C LEU A 363 -16.64 16.33 13.82
N ARG A 364 -15.89 17.38 13.45
CA ARG A 364 -15.32 18.35 14.40
C ARG A 364 -16.38 19.09 15.21
N ARG A 365 -17.51 19.43 14.58
CA ARG A 365 -18.67 20.03 15.27
C ARG A 365 -19.47 19.04 16.10
N GLY A 366 -19.08 17.77 16.18
CA GLY A 366 -19.85 16.72 16.84
C GLY A 366 -21.08 16.27 16.06
N GLU A 367 -21.22 16.68 14.79
CA GLU A 367 -22.31 16.27 13.92
C GLU A 367 -21.94 14.97 13.18
N LEU A 368 -22.84 13.99 13.22
CA LEU A 368 -22.63 12.72 12.51
C LEU A 368 -23.01 12.87 11.03
N PRO A 369 -22.18 12.37 10.09
CA PRO A 369 -22.60 12.19 8.71
C PRO A 369 -23.91 11.38 8.62
N PRO A 370 -24.77 11.65 7.63
CA PRO A 370 -26.04 10.97 7.49
C PRO A 370 -25.87 9.46 7.30
N PRO A 371 -26.82 8.62 7.75
CA PRO A 371 -26.76 7.16 7.59
C PRO A 371 -26.69 6.65 6.15
N GLN A 372 -27.04 7.50 5.18
CA GLN A 372 -26.89 7.26 3.74
C GLN A 372 -25.45 7.37 3.27
N PHE A 373 -24.59 8.07 4.00
CA PHE A 373 -23.17 8.23 3.70
C PHE A 373 -22.31 7.26 4.51
N SER A 374 -22.45 7.23 5.83
CA SER A 374 -21.68 6.35 6.72
C SER A 374 -22.61 5.56 7.65
N ARG A 375 -22.17 4.38 8.11
CA ARG A 375 -22.89 3.65 9.15
C ARG A 375 -22.83 4.44 10.46
N PRO A 376 -23.94 4.55 11.22
CA PRO A 376 -23.98 5.37 12.44
C PRO A 376 -22.88 5.04 13.45
N GLU A 377 -22.55 3.75 13.61
CA GLU A 377 -21.53 3.27 14.54
C GLU A 377 -20.12 3.72 14.11
N VAL A 378 -19.82 3.64 12.81
CA VAL A 378 -18.56 4.13 12.24
C VAL A 378 -18.48 5.65 12.34
N ALA A 379 -19.59 6.36 12.08
CA ALA A 379 -19.65 7.81 12.21
C ALA A 379 -19.41 8.27 13.66
N ALA A 380 -19.97 7.58 14.64
CA ALA A 380 -19.82 7.88 16.06
C ALA A 380 -18.37 7.70 16.52
N GLU A 381 -17.71 6.60 16.11
CA GLU A 381 -16.28 6.36 16.38
C GLU A 381 -15.41 7.50 15.84
N LEU A 382 -15.65 7.91 14.58
CA LEU A 382 -14.94 9.01 13.96
C LEU A 382 -15.15 10.35 14.67
N ALA A 383 -16.38 10.64 15.11
CA ALA A 383 -16.69 11.88 15.80
C ALA A 383 -16.01 11.93 17.17
N SER A 384 -16.05 10.82 17.92
CA SER A 384 -15.40 10.70 19.23
C SER A 384 -13.89 10.92 19.12
N ALA A 385 -13.23 10.29 18.15
CA ALA A 385 -11.80 10.46 17.94
C ALA A 385 -11.40 11.89 17.56
N MET A 386 -12.23 12.58 16.76
CA MET A 386 -11.96 13.97 16.35
C MET A 386 -12.15 14.98 17.48
N GLN A 387 -13.12 14.77 18.38
CA GLN A 387 -13.34 15.63 19.54
C GLN A 387 -12.23 15.50 20.60
N ILE A 388 -11.72 14.28 20.83
CA ILE A 388 -10.61 14.05 21.77
C ILE A 388 -9.36 14.82 21.34
N LYS A 389 -9.11 14.93 20.03
CA LYS A 389 -7.96 15.66 19.48
C LYS A 389 -8.08 17.19 19.63
N GLU A 390 -9.29 17.75 19.68
CA GLU A 390 -9.50 19.17 20.02
C GLU A 390 -9.30 19.46 21.51
N LEU A 391 -9.46 18.47 22.39
CA LEU A 391 -9.26 18.61 23.83
C LEU A 391 -7.80 18.39 24.28
N SER A 392 -6.92 17.92 23.41
CA SER A 392 -5.49 17.77 23.71
C SER A 392 -4.70 19.05 23.40
N TYR A 393 -4.45 19.82 24.47
CA TYR A 393 -3.55 20.99 24.66
C TYR A 393 -4.11 22.41 24.41
N ASP A 394 -4.61 23.02 25.49
CA ASP A 394 -3.97 24.20 26.10
C ASP A 394 -3.21 23.70 27.36
N ILE A 395 -1.89 23.44 27.26
CA ILE A 395 -0.98 23.38 28.43
C ILE A 395 0.33 24.08 28.05
#